data_AF-A0A0K2RSH3-F1
#
_entry.id   AF-A0A0K2RSH3-F1
#
_cell.length_a   1.000
_cell.length_b   1.000
_cell.length_c   1.000
_cell.angle_alpha   90.00
_cell.angle_beta   90.00
_cell.angle_gamma   90.00
#
_symmetry.space_group_name_H-M   'P 1'
#
loop_
_entity.id
_entity.type
_entity.pdbx_description
1 polymer ?
#
loop_
_entity_poly.entity_id
_entity_poly.type
_entity_poly.pdbx_seq_one_letter_code
_entity_poly.pdbx_strand_id
1 'polypeptide(L)'
;MGPPRHFTASDVVDRVRWQLQSQPPVSNDKTAQASGTHDGGMARGGLSSPVTRVEFVPVRVDSIAHHGRALFGDGAEEQIHHGLSRIQSMLGHEAVVVPAVSGGRLLAERRRLVPWGDALPAGTAALASRPWPGRIPDPQPATVFASLIPVLLLDANKEKVRTDHRGGLIAPPMWFCPGGDPARRRLVAQWAGPWPLRQRWWDADHRLESDRFQLVDGNGEAWLLLLDEQNWWAEARYD
;
A
#
# COMPACT_ATOMS: atom_id res chain seq x y z
N MET A 1 27.52 -11.24 17.60
CA MET A 1 26.12 -11.72 17.44
C MET A 1 25.24 -10.82 18.28
N GLY A 2 24.44 -9.95 17.65
CA GLY A 2 23.56 -9.04 18.39
C GLY A 2 22.35 -9.80 18.98
N PRO A 3 21.71 -9.28 20.05
CA PRO A 3 20.51 -9.89 20.58
C PRO A 3 19.38 -9.93 19.53
N PRO A 4 18.53 -10.97 19.52
CA PRO A 4 17.39 -11.06 18.60
C PRO A 4 16.45 -9.87 18.79
N ARG A 5 16.03 -9.26 17.67
CA ARG A 5 15.26 -8.00 17.64
C ARG A 5 13.77 -8.18 17.37
N HIS A 6 13.32 -9.42 17.21
CA HIS A 6 11.93 -9.82 17.14
C HIS A 6 11.78 -11.18 17.83
N PHE A 7 10.63 -11.42 18.45
CA PHE A 7 10.30 -12.70 19.05
C PHE A 7 8.97 -13.17 18.46
N THR A 8 8.98 -14.29 17.76
CA THR A 8 7.76 -15.02 17.41
C THR A 8 7.23 -15.77 18.64
N ALA A 9 5.98 -16.22 18.62
CA ALA A 9 5.44 -17.05 19.70
C ALA A 9 6.32 -18.28 19.97
N SER A 10 6.87 -18.89 18.91
CA SER A 10 7.80 -20.02 19.01
C SER A 10 9.12 -19.63 19.66
N ASP A 11 9.71 -18.47 19.31
CA ASP A 11 10.96 -18.00 19.92
C ASP A 11 10.80 -17.73 21.41
N VAL A 12 9.64 -17.18 21.80
CA VAL A 12 9.29 -16.95 23.20
C VAL A 12 9.16 -18.27 23.95
N VAL A 13 8.46 -19.25 23.37
CA VAL A 13 8.28 -20.58 23.97
C VAL A 13 9.61 -21.31 24.11
N ASP A 14 10.46 -21.28 23.07
CA ASP A 14 11.79 -21.88 23.11
C ASP A 14 12.69 -21.18 24.12
N ARG A 15 12.60 -19.86 24.25
CA ARG A 15 13.33 -19.11 25.27
C ARG A 15 12.91 -19.53 26.68
N VAL A 16 11.61 -19.66 26.94
CA VAL A 16 11.10 -20.15 28.23
C VAL A 16 11.59 -21.57 28.48
N ARG A 17 11.46 -22.45 27.49
CA ARG A 17 11.95 -23.82 27.57
C ARG A 17 13.43 -23.87 27.93
N TRP A 18 14.27 -23.08 27.28
CA TRP A 18 15.70 -22.99 27.57
C TRP A 18 15.99 -22.46 28.98
N GLN A 19 15.27 -21.44 29.43
CA GLN A 19 15.43 -20.91 30.79
C GLN A 19 15.07 -21.95 31.84
N LEU A 20 13.99 -22.70 31.63
CA LEU A 20 13.57 -23.77 32.54
C LEU A 20 14.50 -24.99 32.50
N GLN A 21 15.02 -25.35 31.33
CA GLN A 21 15.98 -26.47 31.15
C GLN A 21 17.36 -26.17 31.72
N SER A 22 17.75 -24.89 31.83
CA SER A 22 19.04 -24.49 32.41
C SER A 22 19.12 -24.71 33.93
N GLN A 23 18.04 -25.17 34.57
CA GLN A 23 18.00 -25.47 35.99
C GLN A 23 18.20 -26.98 36.24
N PRO A 24 19.21 -27.38 37.04
CA PRO A 24 19.39 -28.79 37.38
C PRO A 24 18.20 -29.29 38.22
N PRO A 25 17.78 -30.55 38.07
CA PRO A 25 16.72 -31.12 38.89
C PRO A 25 17.14 -31.07 40.36
N VAL A 26 16.21 -30.66 41.23
CA VAL A 26 16.40 -30.72 42.68
C VAL A 26 16.41 -32.19 43.08
N SER A 27 17.58 -32.76 43.34
CA SER A 27 17.69 -34.09 43.92
C SER A 27 17.17 -34.04 45.35
N ASN A 28 16.07 -34.74 45.61
CA ASN A 28 15.49 -34.93 46.96
C ASN A 28 16.29 -35.93 47.81
N ASP A 29 17.58 -36.12 47.52
CA ASP A 29 18.40 -37.06 48.25
C ASP A 29 18.99 -36.36 49.47
N LYS A 30 18.38 -36.58 50.65
CA LYS A 30 18.81 -36.05 51.95
C LYS A 30 20.06 -36.76 52.49
N THR A 31 20.99 -37.13 51.61
CA THR A 31 22.16 -37.93 51.97
C THR A 31 23.41 -37.52 51.20
N ALA A 32 23.80 -36.24 51.29
CA ALA A 32 25.19 -35.84 51.03
C ALA A 32 25.56 -34.62 51.86
N GLN A 33 26.54 -34.84 52.73
CA GLN A 33 27.05 -33.96 53.77
C GLN A 33 27.67 -32.65 53.26
N ALA A 34 27.51 -31.64 54.11
CA ALA A 34 28.49 -30.63 54.47
C ALA A 34 29.92 -30.81 53.91
N SER A 35 30.32 -29.90 53.04
CA SER A 35 31.70 -29.41 52.98
C SER A 35 31.67 -27.98 52.44
N GLY A 36 32.20 -27.06 53.24
CA GLY A 36 32.11 -25.63 52.98
C GLY A 36 33.14 -25.14 51.97
N THR A 37 32.70 -24.17 51.15
CA THR A 37 33.54 -23.07 50.67
C THR A 37 32.60 -21.92 50.35
N HIS A 38 32.78 -20.80 51.06
CA HIS A 38 32.12 -19.54 50.76
C HIS A 38 32.70 -19.00 49.45
N ASP A 39 31.95 -19.10 48.36
CA ASP A 39 32.10 -18.19 47.23
C ASP A 39 30.72 -17.88 46.63
N GLY A 40 30.46 -16.60 46.40
CA GLY A 40 29.13 -15.98 46.34
C GLY A 40 28.32 -16.22 45.06
N GLY A 41 27.92 -17.47 44.80
CA GLY A 41 27.02 -17.82 43.71
C GLY A 41 25.55 -17.88 44.15
N MET A 42 24.69 -17.01 43.61
CA MET A 42 23.24 -17.07 43.79
C MET A 42 22.69 -18.50 43.62
N ALA A 43 21.90 -18.95 44.60
CA ALA A 43 21.29 -20.27 44.65
C ALA A 43 20.59 -20.65 43.33
N ARG A 44 21.18 -21.60 42.59
CA ARG A 44 20.55 -22.27 41.45
C ARG A 44 19.62 -23.38 41.95
N GLY A 45 18.47 -23.00 42.50
CA GLY A 45 17.38 -23.93 42.83
C GLY A 45 16.57 -24.25 41.58
N GLY A 46 16.42 -25.53 41.25
CA GLY A 46 15.57 -25.97 40.14
C GLY A 46 14.07 -25.94 40.45
N LEU A 47 13.25 -26.07 39.42
CA LEU A 47 11.79 -26.14 39.53
C LEU A 47 11.37 -27.29 40.47
N SER A 48 10.72 -26.96 41.59
CA SER A 48 10.18 -27.95 42.53
C SER A 48 8.72 -28.33 42.24
N SER A 49 8.13 -27.79 41.18
CA SER A 49 6.70 -27.87 40.85
C SER A 49 6.48 -27.59 39.35
N PRO A 50 5.43 -28.15 38.70
CA PRO A 50 5.11 -27.86 37.31
C PRO A 50 4.74 -26.38 37.09
N VAL A 51 5.18 -25.84 35.96
CA VAL A 51 4.79 -24.49 35.50
C VAL A 51 3.37 -24.55 34.94
N THR A 52 2.42 -23.91 35.63
CA THR A 52 1.00 -23.93 35.25
C THR A 52 0.56 -22.70 34.45
N ARG A 53 1.32 -21.60 34.49
CA ARG A 53 1.03 -20.36 33.76
C ARG A 53 2.31 -19.59 33.48
N VAL A 54 2.40 -19.02 32.28
CA VAL A 54 3.43 -18.06 31.88
C VAL A 54 2.73 -16.82 31.34
N GLU A 55 3.10 -15.65 31.84
CA GLU A 55 2.52 -14.38 31.43
C GLU A 55 3.62 -13.44 30.94
N PHE A 56 3.38 -12.83 29.77
CA PHE A 56 4.31 -11.89 29.16
C PHE A 56 3.73 -10.48 29.24
N VAL A 57 4.36 -9.63 30.04
CA VAL A 57 3.97 -8.23 30.17
C VAL A 57 5.01 -7.37 29.44
N PRO A 58 4.65 -6.73 28.31
CA PRO A 58 5.57 -5.86 27.61
C PRO A 58 5.80 -4.59 28.45
N VAL A 59 7.05 -4.30 28.76
CA VAL A 59 7.43 -3.06 29.48
C VAL A 59 7.33 -1.85 28.56
N ARG A 60 7.51 -2.05 27.24
CA ARG A 60 7.38 -1.02 26.21
C ARG A 60 7.01 -1.65 24.88
N VAL A 61 6.20 -0.96 24.09
CA VAL A 61 5.85 -1.31 22.70
C VAL A 61 6.24 -0.15 21.79
N ASP A 62 6.71 -0.47 20.59
CA ASP A 62 7.06 0.51 19.55
C ASP A 62 6.44 0.10 18.20
N SER A 63 6.25 1.08 17.32
CA SER A 63 5.68 0.88 15.98
C SER A 63 6.67 0.17 15.07
N ILE A 64 6.18 -0.79 14.28
CA ILE A 64 6.99 -1.55 13.32
C ILE A 64 7.68 -0.63 12.29
N ALA A 65 7.08 0.55 12.02
CA ALA A 65 7.61 1.54 11.09
C ALA A 65 8.85 2.30 11.62
N HIS A 66 9.08 2.34 12.93
CA HIS A 66 10.24 3.03 13.52
C HIS A 66 11.55 2.23 13.43
N HIS A 67 11.50 0.96 13.04
CA HIS A 67 12.67 0.10 12.87
C HIS A 67 12.91 -0.29 11.41
N GLY A 68 12.78 0.67 10.50
CA GLY A 68 13.20 0.53 9.10
C GLY A 68 14.59 1.13 8.84
N ARG A 69 15.67 0.45 9.26
CA ARG A 69 16.99 0.66 8.63
C ARG A 69 17.94 -0.52 8.88
N ALA A 70 17.83 -1.56 8.04
CA ALA A 70 19.01 -2.36 7.70
C ALA A 70 19.81 -1.52 6.70
N LEU A 71 21.00 -1.07 7.09
CA LEU A 71 21.87 -0.26 6.24
C LEU A 71 22.50 -1.06 5.10
N PHE A 72 22.39 -2.40 5.09
CA PHE A 72 22.76 -3.28 3.98
C PHE A 72 21.83 -4.51 3.94
N GLY A 73 21.38 -4.85 2.73
CA GLY A 73 20.29 -5.77 2.43
C GLY A 73 20.59 -7.25 2.67
N ASP A 74 19.60 -7.93 3.26
CA ASP A 74 19.26 -9.35 3.08
C ASP A 74 18.14 -9.77 4.06
N GLY A 75 17.98 -9.07 5.19
CA GLY A 75 16.96 -9.41 6.20
C GLY A 75 15.55 -8.85 5.95
N ALA A 76 15.44 -7.73 5.22
CA ALA A 76 14.15 -7.10 4.97
C ALA A 76 13.28 -7.90 3.99
N GLU A 77 13.90 -8.54 3.00
CA GLU A 77 13.20 -9.27 1.95
C GLU A 77 12.60 -10.58 2.50
N GLU A 78 13.36 -11.34 3.29
CA GLU A 78 12.86 -12.54 3.97
C GLU A 78 11.74 -12.21 4.97
N GLN A 79 11.88 -11.09 5.71
CA GLN A 79 10.85 -10.63 6.64
C GLN A 79 9.55 -10.21 5.92
N ILE A 80 9.67 -9.52 4.78
CA ILE A 80 8.53 -9.16 3.93
C ILE A 80 7.87 -10.43 3.38
N HIS A 81 8.66 -11.36 2.86
CA HIS A 81 8.18 -12.62 2.31
C HIS A 81 7.39 -13.42 3.37
N HIS A 82 7.95 -13.64 4.56
CA HIS A 82 7.25 -14.31 5.66
C HIS A 82 5.99 -13.58 6.11
N GLY A 83 6.03 -12.24 6.17
CA GLY A 83 4.87 -11.43 6.51
C GLY A 83 3.73 -11.62 5.53
N LEU A 84 4.02 -11.53 4.22
CA LEU A 84 3.04 -11.71 3.14
C LEU A 84 2.50 -13.14 3.11
N SER A 85 3.35 -14.17 3.25
CA SER A 85 2.91 -15.57 3.33
C SER A 85 1.95 -15.82 4.50
N ARG A 86 2.21 -15.20 5.66
CA ARG A 86 1.31 -15.31 6.82
C ARG A 86 -0.04 -14.64 6.57
N ILE A 87 -0.06 -13.45 5.97
CA ILE A 87 -1.30 -12.75 5.63
C ILE A 87 -2.13 -13.57 4.62
N GLN A 88 -1.49 -14.14 3.59
CA GLN A 88 -2.16 -15.04 2.64
C GLN A 88 -2.71 -16.29 3.33
N SER A 89 -1.98 -16.88 4.28
CA SER A 89 -2.46 -18.04 5.03
C SER A 89 -3.70 -17.72 5.88
N MET A 90 -3.80 -16.47 6.37
CA MET A 90 -4.91 -16.01 7.20
C MET A 90 -6.13 -15.57 6.38
N LEU A 91 -5.93 -14.88 5.25
CA LEU A 91 -6.99 -14.22 4.47
C LEU A 91 -7.30 -14.91 3.13
N GLY A 92 -6.50 -15.90 2.74
CA GLY A 92 -6.57 -16.56 1.44
C GLY A 92 -5.60 -15.98 0.41
N HIS A 93 -5.33 -16.78 -0.62
CA HIS A 93 -4.37 -16.49 -1.70
C HIS A 93 -4.63 -15.14 -2.39
N GLU A 94 -5.90 -14.87 -2.71
CA GLU A 94 -6.35 -13.67 -3.44
C GLU A 94 -6.35 -12.38 -2.60
N ALA A 95 -6.10 -12.48 -1.28
CA ALA A 95 -6.18 -11.32 -0.39
C ALA A 95 -4.93 -10.43 -0.42
N VAL A 96 -3.81 -10.97 -0.90
CA VAL A 96 -2.54 -10.24 -1.03
C VAL A 96 -2.18 -10.17 -2.50
N VAL A 97 -2.26 -8.98 -3.08
CA VAL A 97 -2.06 -8.75 -4.50
C VAL A 97 -0.95 -7.74 -4.77
N VAL A 98 -0.23 -7.95 -5.86
CA VAL A 98 0.74 -7.01 -6.41
C VAL A 98 0.19 -6.37 -7.70
N PRO A 99 0.43 -5.07 -7.91
CA PRO A 99 0.04 -4.42 -9.15
C PRO A 99 1.05 -4.73 -10.26
N ALA A 100 0.54 -4.95 -11.47
CA ALA A 100 1.31 -5.00 -12.70
C ALA A 100 0.70 -4.07 -13.74
N VAL A 101 1.57 -3.45 -14.54
CA VAL A 101 1.14 -2.59 -15.63
C VAL A 101 0.71 -3.46 -16.81
N SER A 102 -0.50 -3.20 -17.30
CA SER A 102 -1.11 -3.86 -18.46
C SER A 102 -1.49 -2.82 -19.52
N GLY A 103 -2.19 -3.26 -20.56
CA GLY A 103 -2.81 -2.40 -21.54
C GLY A 103 -4.05 -1.68 -21.02
N GLY A 104 -4.45 -0.61 -21.71
CA GLY A 104 -5.63 0.18 -21.37
C GLY A 104 -5.49 1.63 -21.82
N ARG A 105 -6.63 2.31 -22.00
CA ARG A 105 -6.68 3.75 -22.30
C ARG A 105 -6.89 4.58 -21.05
N LEU A 106 -7.65 4.05 -20.08
CA LEU A 106 -7.71 4.59 -18.72
C LEU A 106 -6.55 4.04 -17.89
N LEU A 107 -6.01 4.85 -16.98
CA LEU A 107 -4.93 4.45 -16.08
C LEU A 107 -5.38 3.33 -15.13
N ALA A 108 -6.65 3.32 -14.72
CA ALA A 108 -7.22 2.26 -13.91
C ALA A 108 -7.24 0.90 -14.65
N GLU A 109 -7.53 0.88 -15.97
CA GLU A 109 -7.48 -0.33 -16.80
C GLU A 109 -6.07 -0.89 -16.93
N ARG A 110 -5.08 0.01 -16.94
CA ARG A 110 -3.66 -0.35 -17.03
C ARG A 110 -3.12 -0.97 -15.75
N ARG A 111 -3.91 -1.04 -14.66
CA ARG A 111 -3.54 -1.71 -13.41
C ARG A 111 -4.19 -3.09 -13.36
N ARG A 112 -3.37 -4.14 -13.43
CA ARG A 112 -3.80 -5.50 -13.13
C ARG A 112 -3.32 -5.88 -11.73
N LEU A 113 -4.21 -6.34 -10.88
CA LEU A 113 -3.86 -6.93 -9.59
C LEU A 113 -3.71 -8.44 -9.78
N VAL A 114 -2.60 -8.99 -9.30
CA VAL A 114 -2.30 -10.42 -9.37
C VAL A 114 -1.90 -10.89 -7.98
N PRO A 115 -2.36 -12.07 -7.51
CA PRO A 115 -1.93 -12.61 -6.23
C PRO A 115 -0.40 -12.61 -6.10
N TRP A 116 0.08 -12.24 -4.93
CA TRP A 116 1.50 -12.25 -4.65
C TRP A 116 2.03 -13.69 -4.72
N GLY A 117 3.12 -13.88 -5.47
CA GLY A 117 3.70 -15.21 -5.77
C GLY A 117 3.25 -15.80 -7.11
N ASP A 118 2.16 -15.32 -7.71
CA ASP A 118 1.70 -15.80 -9.00
C ASP A 118 2.45 -15.15 -10.16
N ALA A 119 2.64 -15.94 -11.23
CA ALA A 119 3.16 -15.41 -12.49
C ALA A 119 2.13 -14.51 -13.17
N LEU A 120 2.60 -13.41 -13.77
CA LEU A 120 1.72 -12.57 -14.58
C LEU A 120 1.17 -13.37 -15.78
N PRO A 121 -0.13 -13.22 -16.09
CA PRO A 121 -0.71 -13.86 -17.27
C PRO A 121 0.06 -13.50 -18.54
N ALA A 122 0.27 -14.50 -19.40
CA ALA A 122 1.04 -14.36 -20.62
C ALA A 122 0.54 -13.17 -21.47
N GLY A 123 1.48 -12.37 -21.98
CA GLY A 123 1.17 -11.21 -22.80
C GLY A 123 0.86 -9.92 -22.04
N THR A 124 0.83 -9.90 -20.71
CA THR A 124 0.60 -8.67 -19.91
C THR A 124 1.62 -7.57 -20.24
N ALA A 125 2.92 -7.89 -20.26
CA ALA A 125 3.98 -6.94 -20.64
C ALA A 125 3.86 -6.47 -22.09
N ALA A 126 3.51 -7.38 -23.02
CA ALA A 126 3.31 -7.05 -24.42
C ALA A 126 2.08 -6.15 -24.63
N LEU A 127 1.03 -6.30 -23.81
CA LEU A 127 -0.11 -5.38 -23.82
C LEU A 127 0.31 -4.01 -23.28
N ALA A 128 1.09 -3.95 -22.20
CA ALA A 128 1.54 -2.70 -21.60
C ALA A 128 2.33 -1.80 -22.57
N SER A 129 3.13 -2.40 -23.46
CA SER A 129 3.99 -1.71 -24.41
C SER A 129 3.31 -1.27 -25.71
N ARG A 130 2.07 -1.71 -25.99
CA ARG A 130 1.33 -1.29 -27.19
C ARG A 130 1.08 0.23 -27.21
N PRO A 131 1.00 0.86 -28.39
CA PRO A 131 0.63 2.26 -28.52
C PRO A 131 -0.88 2.42 -28.27
N TRP A 132 -1.26 2.54 -27.00
CA TRP A 132 -2.66 2.78 -26.64
C TRP A 132 -3.05 4.20 -27.05
N PRO A 133 -4.09 4.38 -27.89
CA PRO A 133 -4.61 5.72 -28.18
C PRO A 133 -5.02 6.41 -26.88
N GLY A 134 -4.51 7.62 -26.67
CA GLY A 134 -4.67 8.35 -25.41
C GLY A 134 -3.62 8.02 -24.33
N ARG A 135 -2.58 7.24 -24.63
CA ARG A 135 -1.42 7.07 -23.73
C ARG A 135 -0.83 8.45 -23.40
N ILE A 136 -0.64 8.70 -22.12
CA ILE A 136 -0.08 9.96 -21.62
C ILE A 136 1.45 9.87 -21.75
N PRO A 137 2.11 10.91 -22.28
CA PRO A 137 3.57 10.98 -22.30
C PRO A 137 4.13 11.00 -20.87
N ASP A 138 5.39 10.62 -20.73
CA ASP A 138 6.07 10.73 -19.44
C ASP A 138 6.28 12.22 -19.07
N PRO A 139 6.29 12.57 -17.77
CA PRO A 139 6.18 11.68 -16.61
C PRO A 139 4.76 11.14 -16.42
N GLN A 140 4.63 9.89 -15.97
CA GLN A 140 3.35 9.34 -15.54
C GLN A 140 2.92 9.97 -14.20
N PRO A 141 1.61 10.08 -13.91
CA PRO A 141 1.14 10.47 -12.59
C PRO A 141 1.66 9.52 -11.50
N ALA A 142 2.07 10.06 -10.36
CA ALA A 142 2.51 9.28 -9.22
C ALA A 142 1.35 8.56 -8.50
N THR A 143 0.15 9.18 -8.49
CA THR A 143 -1.03 8.63 -7.86
C THR A 143 -2.14 8.43 -8.88
N VAL A 144 -2.56 7.17 -9.08
CA VAL A 144 -3.77 6.83 -9.85
C VAL A 144 -4.87 6.42 -8.87
N PHE A 145 -6.04 7.05 -8.95
CA PHE A 145 -7.13 6.74 -8.05
C PHE A 145 -7.77 5.40 -8.39
N ALA A 146 -8.09 4.60 -7.37
CA ALA A 146 -8.71 3.28 -7.56
C ALA A 146 -10.11 3.37 -8.19
N SER A 147 -10.82 4.46 -7.89
CA SER A 147 -12.06 4.87 -8.51
C SER A 147 -11.94 6.35 -8.87
N LEU A 148 -12.65 6.77 -9.91
CA LEU A 148 -12.72 8.17 -10.31
C LEU A 148 -13.26 9.03 -9.16
N ILE A 149 -12.56 10.12 -8.84
CA ILE A 149 -12.98 11.06 -7.79
C ILE A 149 -13.78 12.18 -8.44
N PRO A 150 -15.02 12.49 -8.00
CA PRO A 150 -15.77 13.61 -8.54
C PRO A 150 -15.05 14.93 -8.23
N VAL A 151 -14.96 15.81 -9.23
CA VAL A 151 -14.39 17.15 -9.09
C VAL A 151 -15.29 18.18 -9.77
N LEU A 152 -15.04 19.47 -9.51
CA LEU A 152 -15.72 20.54 -10.25
C LEU A 152 -14.69 21.47 -10.89
N LEU A 153 -14.91 21.79 -12.16
CA LEU A 153 -14.26 22.89 -12.85
C LEU A 153 -15.32 23.98 -13.07
N LEU A 154 -14.99 25.21 -12.66
CA LEU A 154 -15.85 26.36 -12.82
C LEU A 154 -15.15 27.43 -13.65
N ASP A 155 -15.94 28.19 -14.42
CA ASP A 155 -15.47 29.32 -15.20
C ASP A 155 -15.36 30.61 -14.36
N ALA A 156 -15.10 31.75 -15.02
CA ALA A 156 -15.02 33.05 -14.37
C ALA A 156 -16.32 33.47 -13.66
N ASN A 157 -17.48 33.01 -14.15
CA ASN A 157 -18.79 33.27 -13.59
C ASN A 157 -19.17 32.30 -12.47
N LYS A 158 -18.28 31.36 -12.13
CA LYS A 158 -18.49 30.26 -11.18
C LYS A 158 -19.53 29.25 -11.67
N GLU A 159 -19.77 29.18 -12.96
CA GLU A 159 -20.61 28.17 -13.59
C GLU A 159 -19.77 26.95 -13.95
N LYS A 160 -20.39 25.76 -13.93
CA LYS A 160 -19.69 24.52 -14.27
C LYS A 160 -19.21 24.60 -15.72
N VAL A 161 -17.92 24.34 -15.94
CA VAL A 161 -17.35 24.27 -17.28
C VAL A 161 -17.98 23.10 -18.04
N ARG A 162 -18.48 23.40 -19.23
CA ARG A 162 -19.16 22.46 -20.13
C ARG A 162 -18.44 22.41 -21.48
N THR A 163 -18.69 21.35 -22.23
CA THR A 163 -18.26 21.22 -23.63
C THR A 163 -19.41 21.52 -24.59
N ASP A 164 -19.04 21.94 -25.80
CA ASP A 164 -19.94 22.04 -26.94
C ASP A 164 -20.13 20.68 -27.63
N HIS A 165 -20.90 20.66 -28.72
CA HIS A 165 -21.17 19.46 -29.52
C HIS A 165 -19.94 18.87 -30.22
N ARG A 166 -18.80 19.59 -30.24
CA ARG A 166 -17.52 19.15 -30.82
C ARG A 166 -16.51 18.73 -29.75
N GLY A 167 -16.90 18.78 -28.47
CA GLY A 167 -16.02 18.47 -27.32
C GLY A 167 -15.13 19.63 -26.88
N GLY A 168 -15.25 20.83 -27.49
CA GLY A 168 -14.51 22.01 -27.08
C GLY A 168 -15.09 22.64 -25.83
N LEU A 169 -14.25 23.18 -24.93
CA LEU A 169 -14.74 23.88 -23.74
C LEU A 169 -15.48 25.16 -24.15
N ILE A 170 -16.70 25.36 -23.61
CA ILE A 170 -17.52 26.56 -23.87
C ILE A 170 -16.89 27.80 -23.22
N ALA A 171 -16.30 27.63 -22.04
CA ALA A 171 -15.60 28.67 -21.30
C ALA A 171 -14.30 28.11 -20.69
N PRO A 172 -13.23 28.92 -20.57
CA PRO A 172 -12.00 28.47 -19.95
C PRO A 172 -12.22 28.22 -18.45
N PRO A 173 -11.63 27.14 -17.89
CA PRO A 173 -11.71 26.88 -16.46
C PRO A 173 -10.88 27.91 -15.69
N MET A 174 -11.48 28.49 -14.65
CA MET A 174 -10.84 29.45 -13.77
C MET A 174 -10.68 28.91 -12.34
N TRP A 175 -11.62 28.06 -11.90
CA TRP A 175 -11.60 27.47 -10.57
C TRP A 175 -11.67 25.95 -10.64
N PHE A 176 -10.86 25.29 -9.81
CA PHE A 176 -10.85 23.85 -9.63
C PHE A 176 -11.23 23.52 -8.18
N CYS A 177 -12.16 22.60 -8.00
CA CYS A 177 -12.61 22.13 -6.70
C CYS A 177 -12.27 20.64 -6.56
N PRO A 178 -11.11 20.29 -5.97
CA PRO A 178 -10.76 18.91 -5.70
C PRO A 178 -11.82 18.26 -4.78
N GLY A 179 -12.29 17.06 -5.14
CA GLY A 179 -13.37 16.36 -4.42
C GLY A 179 -14.76 16.97 -4.62
N GLY A 180 -14.89 17.98 -5.49
CA GLY A 180 -16.17 18.55 -5.89
C GLY A 180 -16.81 19.51 -4.87
N ASP A 181 -16.05 19.98 -3.87
CA ASP A 181 -16.52 20.94 -2.87
C ASP A 181 -16.15 22.40 -3.26
N PRO A 182 -17.12 23.26 -3.61
CA PRO A 182 -16.86 24.66 -3.96
C PRO A 182 -16.18 25.49 -2.87
N ALA A 183 -16.25 25.08 -1.60
CA ALA A 183 -15.56 25.74 -0.50
C ALA A 183 -14.03 25.56 -0.58
N ARG A 184 -13.57 24.48 -1.22
CA ARG A 184 -12.15 24.14 -1.41
C ARG A 184 -11.60 24.57 -2.76
N ARG A 185 -12.26 25.55 -3.42
CA ARG A 185 -11.85 26.03 -4.74
C ARG A 185 -10.41 26.56 -4.73
N ARG A 186 -9.69 26.24 -5.79
CA ARG A 186 -8.34 26.69 -6.12
C ARG A 186 -8.38 27.36 -7.48
N LEU A 187 -7.49 28.31 -7.73
CA LEU A 187 -7.33 28.86 -9.08
C LEU A 187 -6.83 27.76 -10.02
N VAL A 188 -7.19 27.83 -11.29
CA VAL A 188 -6.56 27.04 -12.34
C VAL A 188 -5.37 27.82 -12.85
N ALA A 189 -4.17 27.29 -12.68
CA ALA A 189 -2.94 27.94 -13.15
C ALA A 189 -2.74 27.67 -14.63
N GLN A 190 -2.86 26.41 -15.05
CA GLN A 190 -2.72 25.97 -16.44
C GLN A 190 -3.60 24.76 -16.72
N TRP A 191 -3.96 24.55 -17.98
CA TRP A 191 -4.66 23.35 -18.41
C TRP A 191 -4.37 23.03 -19.88
N ALA A 192 -4.57 21.78 -20.26
CA ALA A 192 -4.40 21.30 -21.63
C ALA A 192 -5.44 20.20 -21.94
N GLY A 193 -5.76 20.06 -23.23
CA GLY A 193 -6.84 19.20 -23.74
C GLY A 193 -7.87 20.01 -24.55
N PRO A 194 -8.99 19.41 -24.97
CA PRO A 194 -9.40 18.03 -24.73
C PRO A 194 -8.61 17.00 -25.55
N TRP A 195 -8.35 15.83 -24.96
CA TRP A 195 -7.93 14.64 -25.70
C TRP A 195 -9.04 13.58 -25.67
N PRO A 196 -9.73 13.34 -26.80
CA PRO A 196 -10.84 12.40 -26.84
C PRO A 196 -10.42 10.95 -26.54
N LEU A 197 -11.14 10.32 -25.62
CA LEU A 197 -11.11 8.88 -25.35
C LEU A 197 -12.44 8.29 -25.80
N ARG A 198 -12.39 7.48 -26.86
CA ARG A 198 -13.54 6.75 -27.38
C ARG A 198 -13.21 5.26 -27.41
N GLN A 199 -14.01 4.44 -26.74
CA GLN A 199 -13.89 2.98 -26.78
C GLN A 199 -15.21 2.32 -27.10
N ARG A 200 -15.14 1.18 -27.79
CA ARG A 200 -16.28 0.28 -28.01
C ARG A 200 -17.52 1.05 -28.49
N TRP A 201 -17.32 1.99 -29.41
CA TRP A 201 -18.38 2.86 -29.95
C TRP A 201 -19.50 2.06 -30.63
N TRP A 202 -19.21 0.81 -31.01
CA TRP A 202 -20.13 -0.16 -31.59
C TRP A 202 -20.91 -1.00 -30.56
N ASP A 203 -20.60 -0.90 -29.26
CA ASP A 203 -21.15 -1.73 -28.19
C ASP A 203 -21.69 -0.81 -27.09
N ALA A 204 -23.00 -0.61 -27.09
CA ALA A 204 -23.67 0.37 -26.23
C ALA A 204 -23.44 0.12 -24.74
N ASP A 205 -23.31 -1.14 -24.32
CA ASP A 205 -23.17 -1.53 -22.91
C ASP A 205 -21.77 -1.25 -22.37
N HIS A 206 -20.78 -1.13 -23.25
CA HIS A 206 -19.38 -0.94 -22.87
C HIS A 206 -18.74 0.27 -23.54
N ARG A 207 -19.56 1.16 -24.11
CA ARG A 207 -19.11 2.37 -24.77
C ARG A 207 -18.47 3.29 -23.74
N LEU A 208 -17.23 3.68 -24.00
CA LEU A 208 -16.58 4.76 -23.25
C LEU A 208 -16.50 5.98 -24.16
N GLU A 209 -17.04 7.10 -23.71
CA GLU A 209 -16.97 8.39 -24.38
C GLU A 209 -16.62 9.47 -23.36
N SER A 210 -15.34 9.81 -23.29
CA SER A 210 -14.86 10.83 -22.34
C SER A 210 -13.74 11.66 -22.94
N ASP A 211 -13.56 12.88 -22.46
CA ASP A 211 -12.46 13.75 -22.89
C ASP A 211 -11.49 13.95 -21.73
N ARG A 212 -10.21 13.72 -21.99
CA ARG A 212 -9.15 13.84 -20.98
C ARG A 212 -8.55 15.24 -20.99
N PHE A 213 -8.22 15.73 -19.81
CA PHE A 213 -7.58 17.02 -19.59
C PHE A 213 -6.43 16.88 -18.58
N GLN A 214 -5.43 17.73 -18.73
CA GLN A 214 -4.43 17.97 -17.70
C GLN A 214 -4.66 19.35 -17.11
N LEU A 215 -4.54 19.47 -15.79
CA LEU A 215 -4.78 20.71 -15.07
C LEU A 215 -3.72 20.90 -14.00
N VAL A 216 -3.14 22.10 -13.92
CA VAL A 216 -2.30 22.54 -12.81
C VAL A 216 -3.12 23.51 -11.99
N ASP A 217 -3.30 23.22 -10.70
CA ASP A 217 -4.02 24.09 -9.80
C ASP A 217 -3.12 25.20 -9.23
N GLY A 218 -3.74 26.15 -8.51
CA GLY A 218 -3.05 27.30 -7.93
C GLY A 218 -2.06 26.96 -6.82
N ASN A 219 -2.05 25.72 -6.34
CA ASN A 219 -1.04 25.23 -5.39
C ASN A 219 0.14 24.56 -6.11
N GLY A 220 0.10 24.45 -7.44
CA GLY A 220 1.11 23.76 -8.24
C GLY A 220 0.90 22.25 -8.35
N GLU A 221 -0.19 21.69 -7.81
CA GLU A 221 -0.51 20.27 -7.99
C GLU A 221 -1.04 20.05 -9.42
N ALA A 222 -0.53 19.03 -10.10
CA ALA A 222 -1.00 18.65 -11.42
C ALA A 222 -1.98 17.46 -11.33
N TRP A 223 -3.03 17.51 -12.14
CA TRP A 223 -4.17 16.60 -12.12
C TRP A 223 -4.44 16.08 -13.52
N LEU A 224 -4.90 14.83 -13.58
CA LEU A 224 -5.44 14.23 -14.78
C LEU A 224 -6.94 14.05 -14.62
N LEU A 225 -7.70 14.70 -15.50
CA LEU A 225 -9.14 14.78 -15.40
C LEU A 225 -9.80 14.10 -16.60
N LEU A 226 -11.02 13.61 -16.37
CA LEU A 226 -11.93 13.10 -17.39
C LEU A 226 -13.22 13.91 -17.33
N LEU A 227 -13.73 14.25 -18.50
CA LEU A 227 -15.07 14.78 -18.70
C LEU A 227 -15.92 13.71 -19.38
N ASP A 228 -16.97 13.28 -18.70
CA ASP A 228 -17.96 12.34 -19.22
C ASP A 228 -19.33 13.00 -19.24
N GLU A 229 -19.92 13.14 -20.42
CA GLU A 229 -21.10 13.94 -20.76
C GLU A 229 -21.04 15.40 -20.26
N GLN A 230 -21.19 15.61 -18.96
CA GLN A 230 -21.13 16.91 -18.28
C GLN A 230 -20.47 16.81 -16.91
N ASN A 231 -19.93 15.65 -16.52
CA ASN A 231 -19.38 15.38 -15.20
C ASN A 231 -17.86 15.32 -15.24
N TRP A 232 -17.24 16.00 -14.29
CA TRP A 232 -15.80 16.07 -14.16
C TRP A 232 -15.32 15.08 -13.10
N TRP A 233 -14.28 14.34 -13.46
CA TRP A 233 -13.69 13.30 -12.64
C TRP A 233 -12.18 13.46 -12.62
N ALA A 234 -11.55 13.20 -11.49
CA ALA A 234 -10.11 13.03 -11.39
C ALA A 234 -9.76 11.54 -11.51
N GLU A 235 -8.88 11.24 -12.47
CA GLU A 235 -8.32 9.92 -12.72
C GLU A 235 -7.00 9.72 -11.96
N ALA A 236 -6.17 10.77 -11.90
CA ALA A 236 -4.85 10.71 -11.28
C ALA A 236 -4.33 12.10 -10.85
N ARG A 237 -3.25 12.12 -10.05
CA ARG A 237 -2.50 13.30 -9.62
C ARG A 237 -0.99 13.08 -9.76
N TYR A 238 -0.28 14.12 -10.17
CA TYR A 238 1.17 14.23 -10.19
C TYR A 238 1.53 15.02 -8.93
N ASP A 239 2.21 14.40 -7.97
CA ASP A 239 2.55 14.98 -6.66
C ASP A 239 3.77 15.91 -6.71
#